data_AF-A0A6F8XIL4-F1
#
_entry.id   AF-A0A6F8XIL4-F1
#
_cell.length_a   1.000
_cell.length_b   1.000
_cell.length_c   1.000
_cell.angle_alpha   90.00
_cell.angle_beta   90.00
_cell.angle_gamma   90.00
#
_symmetry.space_group_name_H-M   'P 1'
#
loop_
_entity.id
_entity.type
_entity.pdbx_description
1 polymer ?
#
loop_
_entity_poly.entity_id
_entity_poly.type
_entity_poly.pdbx_seq_one_letter_code
_entity_poly.pdbx_strand_id
1 'polypeptide(L)' 'MADSTLSDFSPSVPFTADDVTGAPAAGGVHVVLAGDDVIYVGESGNLRRRLRQHLNGPRSPLNNPGS' A
#
# COMPACT_ATOMS: atom_id res chain seq x y z
N MET A 1 -16.00 -9.14 -22.03
CA MET A 1 -15.40 -10.06 -21.05
C MET A 1 -14.63 -9.18 -20.07
N ALA A 2 -15.23 -8.82 -18.93
CA ALA A 2 -14.53 -8.04 -17.91
C ALA A 2 -13.80 -9.02 -16.99
N ASP A 3 -12.49 -8.86 -16.93
CA ASP A 3 -11.55 -9.73 -16.21
C ASP A 3 -11.94 -9.81 -14.72
N SER A 4 -12.39 -10.98 -14.25
CA SER A 4 -12.92 -11.18 -12.88
C SER A 4 -11.84 -11.42 -11.82
N THR A 5 -10.59 -11.08 -12.12
CA THR A 5 -9.43 -11.37 -11.26
C THR A 5 -9.32 -10.42 -10.05
N LEU A 6 -9.89 -9.21 -10.14
CA LEU A 6 -9.93 -8.27 -9.01
C LEU A 6 -11.11 -8.50 -8.05
N SER A 7 -12.09 -9.33 -8.42
CA SER A 7 -13.32 -9.51 -7.64
C SER A 7 -13.09 -10.19 -6.28
N ASP A 8 -11.99 -10.93 -6.14
CA ASP A 8 -11.60 -11.58 -4.88
C ASP A 8 -10.83 -10.65 -3.93
N PHE A 9 -10.48 -9.44 -4.38
CA PHE A 9 -9.83 -8.43 -3.54
C PHE A 9 -10.85 -7.61 -2.76
N SER A 10 -10.44 -7.13 -1.58
CA SER A 10 -11.18 -6.10 -0.87
C SER A 10 -11.35 -4.85 -1.74
N PRO A 11 -12.42 -4.06 -1.54
CA PRO A 11 -12.62 -2.80 -2.26
C PRO A 11 -11.38 -1.92 -2.19
N SER A 12 -11.02 -1.29 -3.31
CA SER A 12 -9.94 -0.32 -3.34
C SER A 12 -10.29 0.87 -2.47
N VAL A 13 -9.35 1.27 -1.61
CA VAL A 13 -9.48 2.48 -0.78
C VAL A 13 -8.42 3.50 -1.19
N PRO A 14 -8.69 4.81 -1.02
CA PRO A 14 -7.69 5.83 -1.25
C PRO A 14 -6.43 5.59 -0.41
N PHE A 15 -5.27 5.99 -0.93
CA PHE A 15 -4.01 5.88 -0.20
C PHE A 15 -3.82 7.05 0.77
N THR A 16 -4.62 7.08 1.85
CA THR A 16 -4.55 8.10 2.91
C THR A 16 -4.21 7.48 4.26
N ALA A 17 -3.79 8.30 5.24
CA ALA A 17 -3.47 7.82 6.58
C ALA A 17 -4.68 7.17 7.27
N ASP A 18 -5.87 7.75 7.10
CA ASP A 18 -7.12 7.25 7.67
C ASP A 18 -7.52 5.91 7.07
N ASP A 19 -7.49 5.79 5.74
CA ASP A 19 -7.84 4.56 5.02
C ASP A 19 -6.87 3.40 5.33
N VAL A 20 -5.58 3.71 5.49
CA VAL A 20 -4.58 2.71 5.88
C VAL A 20 -4.85 2.11 7.26
N THR A 21 -5.55 2.82 8.17
CA THR A 21 -5.89 2.24 9.49
C THR A 21 -6.85 1.06 9.38
N GLY A 22 -7.74 1.10 8.38
CA GLY A 22 -8.72 0.07 8.07
C GLY A 22 -8.16 -1.11 7.27
N ALA A 23 -6.92 -1.02 6.77
CA ALA A 23 -6.31 -2.09 6.01
C ALA A 23 -6.15 -3.39 6.85
N PRO A 24 -6.33 -4.57 6.24
CA PRO A 24 -6.11 -5.84 6.91
C PRO A 24 -4.72 -5.94 7.55
N ALA A 25 -4.68 -6.36 8.82
CA ALA A 25 -3.44 -6.65 9.55
C ALA A 25 -3.01 -8.11 9.36
N ALA A 26 -3.26 -8.67 8.18
CA ALA A 26 -2.99 -10.06 7.83
C ALA A 26 -1.99 -10.14 6.67
N GLY A 27 -1.46 -11.34 6.47
CA GLY A 27 -0.62 -11.66 5.32
C GLY A 27 -1.44 -11.85 4.05
N GLY A 28 -0.91 -11.46 2.90
CA GLY A 28 -1.54 -11.67 1.61
C GLY A 28 -0.96 -10.83 0.47
N VAL A 29 -1.58 -10.97 -0.69
CA VAL A 29 -1.28 -10.19 -1.89
C VAL A 29 -2.08 -8.88 -1.85
N HIS A 30 -1.45 -7.78 -2.25
CA HIS A 30 -2.08 -6.48 -2.40
C HIS A 30 -1.70 -5.87 -3.74
N VAL A 31 -2.61 -5.04 -4.26
CA VAL A 31 -2.41 -4.30 -5.50
C VAL A 31 -2.53 -2.81 -5.23
N VAL A 32 -1.80 -2.01 -5.98
CA VAL A 32 -1.94 -0.54 -6.01
C VAL A 32 -2.42 -0.15 -7.39
N LEU A 33 -3.45 0.68 -7.43
CA LEU A 33 -4.09 1.14 -8.65
C LEU A 33 -3.80 2.63 -8.88
N ALA A 34 -3.69 3.02 -10.14
CA ALA A 34 -3.77 4.41 -10.59
C ALA A 34 -4.97 4.55 -11.52
N GLY A 35 -6.09 5.03 -10.99
CA GLY A 35 -7.38 4.89 -11.68
C GLY A 35 -7.79 3.42 -11.73
N ASP A 36 -8.06 2.91 -12.94
CA ASP A 36 -8.41 1.50 -13.17
C ASP A 36 -7.20 0.62 -13.48
N ASP A 37 -6.00 1.21 -13.62
CA ASP A 37 -4.79 0.49 -13.99
C ASP A 37 -4.03 -0.03 -12.75
N VAL A 38 -3.67 -1.31 -12.75
CA VAL A 38 -2.78 -1.91 -11.74
C VAL A 38 -1.35 -1.47 -12.00
N ILE A 39 -0.78 -0.65 -11.11
CA ILE A 39 0.59 -0.15 -11.22
C ILE A 39 1.60 -0.93 -10.38
N TYR A 40 1.13 -1.68 -9.38
CA TYR A 40 1.99 -2.47 -8.50
C TYR A 40 1.24 -3.65 -7.90
N VAL A 41 1.93 -4.78 -7.78
CA VAL A 41 1.48 -5.98 -7.08
C VAL A 41 2.57 -6.41 -6.11
N GLY A 42 2.20 -6.64 -4.86
CA GLY A 42 3.13 -7.05 -3.82
C GLY A 42 2.53 -8.04 -2.85
N GLU A 43 3.39 -8.83 -2.22
CA GLU A 43 3.02 -9.67 -1.08
C GLU A 43 3.50 -9.00 0.21
N SER A 44 2.71 -9.08 1.27
CA SER A 44 3.13 -8.65 2.59
C SER A 44 2.60 -9.60 3.65
N GLY A 45 3.41 -9.94 4.65
CA GLY A 45 2.94 -10.64 5.85
C GLY A 45 2.07 -9.77 6.78
N ASN A 46 2.03 -8.45 6.56
CA ASN A 46 1.14 -7.53 7.25
C ASN A 46 0.94 -6.26 6.41
N LEU A 47 -0.13 -6.23 5.62
CA LEU A 47 -0.42 -5.15 4.68
C LEU A 47 -0.47 -3.79 5.38
N ARG A 48 -1.23 -3.66 6.47
CA ARG A 48 -1.34 -2.41 7.22
C ARG A 48 0.01 -1.86 7.68
N ARG A 49 0.91 -2.72 8.19
CA ARG A 49 2.26 -2.30 8.59
C ARG A 49 3.07 -1.81 7.39
N ARG A 50 2.98 -2.49 6.25
CA ARG A 50 3.68 -2.11 5.01
C ARG A 50 3.20 -0.77 4.48
N LEU A 51 1.90 -0.54 4.45
CA LEU A 51 1.31 0.74 4.02
C LEU A 51 1.70 1.89 4.97
N ARG A 52 1.68 1.65 6.29
CA ARG A 52 2.16 2.63 7.28
C ARG A 52 3.65 2.96 7.10
N GLN A 53 4.50 1.99 6.77
CA GLN A 53 5.92 2.26 6.47
C GLN A 53 6.08 3.14 5.24
N HIS A 54 5.21 2.97 4.25
CA HIS A 54 5.24 3.76 3.02
C HIS A 54 4.75 5.19 3.23
N LEU A 55 3.69 5.37 4.03
CA LEU A 55 3.22 6.70 4.46
C LEU A 55 4.26 7.44 5.30
N ASN A 56 4.92 6.73 6.21
CA ASN A 56 5.99 7.28 7.04
C ASN A 56 7.36 7.13 6.35
N GLY A 57 7.41 7.25 5.01
CA GLY A 57 8.56 6.97 4.17
C GLY A 57 9.90 7.48 4.70
N PRO A 58 11.03 6.94 4.19
CA PRO A 58 12.34 7.08 4.81
C PRO A 58 12.59 8.54 5.15
N ARG A 59 12.72 8.84 6.45
CA ARG A 59 13.25 10.13 6.88
C ARG A 59 14.59 10.26 6.18
N SER A 60 14.65 11.06 5.13
CA SER A 60 15.88 11.29 4.37
C SER A 60 16.98 11.62 5.38
N PRO A 61 18.08 10.83 5.47
CA PRO A 61 19.22 11.22 6.29
C PRO A 61 20.03 12.36 5.64
N LEU A 62 19.46 13.15 4.73
CA LEU A 62 20.05 14.42 4.31
C LEU A 62 19.80 15.52 5.36
N ASN A 63 20.10 15.21 6.62
CA ASN A 63 20.59 16.19 7.56
C ASN A 63 21.99 15.73 7.96
N ASN A 64 22.95 16.01 7.07
CA ASN A 64 24.37 16.04 7.41
C ASN A 64 24.68 17.50 7.81
N PRO A 65 24.54 17.91 9.09
CA PRO A 65 25.22 19.11 9.53
C PRO A 65 26.72 18.80 9.43
N GLY A 66 27.39 19.48 8.51
CA GLY A 66 28.82 19.33 8.26
C GLY A 66 29.64 19.29 9.55
N SER A 67 30.71 18.51 9.46
CA SER A 67 31.79 18.39 10.44
C SER A 67 32.29 19.71 11.00
#